data_AF-W9VEX8-F1
#
_entry.id   AF-W9VEX8-F1
#
_cell.length_a   1.000
_cell.length_b   1.000
_cell.length_c   1.000
_cell.angle_alpha   90.00
_cell.angle_beta   90.00
_cell.angle_gamma   90.00
#
_symmetry.space_group_name_H-M   'P 1'
#
loop_
_entity.id
_entity.type
_entity.pdbx_description
1 polymer ?
#
loop_
_entity_poly.entity_id
_entity_poly.type
_entity_poly.pdbx_seq_one_letter_code
_entity_poly.pdbx_strand_id
1 'polypeptide(L)'
;MKSKPTSTLKTQDDYARLSAALEQAQQAAQDTEDKLNDAEIRLREADAAVNAALGNAQRREDPGPALEQARSAHRAVAAEVRQYSATLEDLRSQCQTLRLELHTLGGGDIEQVLEAQRDADTAKQGAERLKGLIADHRAKLNGLPMQDLEAIENERARVLAAMALGEATQEDLDTLEQRRQAAIEVVAASSAERERLLSVIRGLELRLDEAKAEHERREQMRRQVLGWYLKQRMQDSVKDYANVAKDLLEKLGIVVGYSRLVDSIDPDSAMIGNAETQWNLQLPPARIGNRDLVEGLVDDAEYRKAASKALRASLQEQGVTLSANA
;
A
#
# COMPACT_ATOMS: atom_id res chain seq x y z
N MET A 1 9.41 -7.94 -51.21
CA MET A 1 10.21 -8.45 -50.08
C MET A 1 9.30 -8.53 -48.86
N LYS A 2 9.08 -9.72 -48.30
CA LYS A 2 8.23 -9.90 -47.10
C LYS A 2 9.08 -9.66 -45.85
N SER A 3 8.85 -8.57 -45.14
CA SER A 3 9.46 -8.30 -43.83
C SER A 3 8.90 -9.27 -42.78
N LYS A 4 9.78 -9.98 -42.06
CA LYS A 4 9.42 -10.94 -41.01
C LYS A 4 8.79 -10.22 -39.79
N PRO A 5 7.73 -10.78 -39.18
CA PRO A 5 7.21 -10.32 -37.90
C PRO A 5 8.04 -10.96 -36.77
N THR A 6 9.26 -10.46 -36.53
CA THR A 6 10.15 -11.03 -35.50
C THR A 6 10.01 -10.38 -34.12
N SER A 7 9.23 -9.31 -33.96
CA SER A 7 9.13 -8.60 -32.67
C SER A 7 7.95 -9.07 -31.80
N THR A 8 6.83 -9.49 -32.39
CA THR A 8 5.63 -9.93 -31.66
C THR A 8 5.76 -11.32 -31.03
N LEU A 9 6.47 -12.24 -31.69
CA LEU A 9 6.74 -13.59 -31.18
C LEU A 9 7.69 -13.58 -29.97
N LYS A 10 8.71 -12.70 -29.98
CA LYS A 10 9.63 -12.54 -28.85
C LYS A 10 8.92 -12.02 -27.59
N THR A 11 8.05 -11.01 -27.74
CA THR A 11 7.26 -10.49 -26.62
C THR A 11 6.28 -11.51 -26.04
N GLN A 12 5.75 -12.44 -26.84
CA GLN A 12 4.86 -13.50 -26.34
C GLN A 12 5.64 -14.58 -25.56
N ASP A 13 6.80 -14.99 -26.05
CA ASP A 13 7.66 -15.95 -25.35
C ASP A 13 8.22 -15.37 -24.04
N ASP A 14 8.60 -14.09 -24.05
CA ASP A 14 9.09 -13.39 -22.86
C ASP A 14 7.97 -13.18 -21.82
N TYR A 15 6.75 -12.86 -22.26
CA TYR A 15 5.58 -12.78 -21.39
C TYR A 15 5.24 -14.14 -20.75
N ALA A 16 5.21 -15.22 -21.53
CA ALA A 16 4.93 -16.56 -21.02
C ALA A 16 5.98 -17.02 -19.99
N ARG A 17 7.27 -16.72 -20.23
CA ARG A 17 8.35 -17.03 -19.28
C ARG A 17 8.22 -16.26 -17.98
N LEU A 18 7.98 -14.95 -18.05
CA LEU A 18 7.83 -14.12 -16.85
C LEU A 18 6.55 -14.46 -16.07
N SER A 19 5.48 -14.85 -16.75
CA SER A 19 4.23 -15.31 -16.11
C SER A 19 4.46 -16.60 -15.34
N ALA A 20 5.16 -17.56 -15.94
CA ALA A 20 5.53 -18.80 -15.26
C ALA A 20 6.48 -18.55 -14.08
N ALA A 21 7.43 -17.62 -14.22
CA ALA A 21 8.31 -17.22 -13.12
C ALA A 21 7.54 -16.54 -11.97
N LEU A 22 6.54 -15.70 -12.29
CA LEU A 22 5.68 -15.08 -11.30
C LEU A 22 4.84 -16.12 -10.55
N GLU A 23 4.22 -17.08 -11.25
CA GLU A 23 3.46 -18.17 -10.62
C GLU A 23 4.35 -19.00 -9.67
N GLN A 24 5.57 -19.34 -10.10
CA GLN A 24 6.53 -20.06 -9.25
C GLN A 24 6.94 -19.25 -8.01
N ALA A 25 7.21 -17.95 -8.17
CA ALA A 25 7.57 -17.07 -7.07
C ALA A 25 6.40 -16.88 -6.08
N GLN A 26 5.16 -16.79 -6.58
CA GLN A 26 3.95 -16.72 -5.75
C GLN A 26 3.73 -18.02 -4.98
N GLN A 27 3.91 -19.17 -5.61
CA GLN A 27 3.82 -20.46 -4.92
C GLN A 27 4.90 -20.58 -3.84
N ALA A 28 6.14 -20.20 -4.14
CA ALA A 28 7.22 -20.21 -3.16
C ALA A 28 6.97 -19.24 -1.99
N ALA A 29 6.35 -18.08 -2.26
CA ALA A 29 5.94 -17.13 -1.22
C ALA A 29 4.86 -17.74 -0.31
N GLN A 30 3.85 -18.38 -0.90
CA GLN A 30 2.79 -19.06 -0.14
C GLN A 30 3.38 -20.18 0.74
N ASP A 31 4.22 -21.05 0.17
CA ASP A 31 4.87 -22.14 0.90
C ASP A 31 5.77 -21.61 2.04
N THR A 32 6.39 -20.44 1.85
CA THR A 32 7.24 -19.79 2.87
C THR A 32 6.39 -19.13 3.96
N GLU A 33 5.23 -18.58 3.60
CA GLU A 33 4.27 -18.00 4.54
C GLU A 33 3.65 -19.10 5.44
N ASP A 34 3.34 -20.27 4.88
CA ASP A 34 2.87 -21.42 5.66
C ASP A 34 3.95 -21.90 6.65
N LYS A 35 5.22 -21.99 6.20
CA LYS A 35 6.36 -22.31 7.08
C LYS A 35 6.61 -21.26 8.16
N LEU A 36 6.41 -19.98 7.84
CA LEU A 36 6.53 -18.89 8.79
C LEU A 36 5.44 -19.00 9.86
N ASN A 37 4.19 -19.25 9.48
CA ASN A 37 3.08 -19.47 10.41
C ASN A 37 3.36 -20.64 11.37
N ASP A 38 3.85 -21.77 10.85
CA ASP A 38 4.25 -22.92 11.67
C ASP A 38 5.42 -22.58 12.62
N ALA A 39 6.40 -21.80 12.17
CA ALA A 39 7.51 -21.34 12.99
C ALA A 39 7.06 -20.35 14.08
N GLU A 40 6.11 -19.47 13.80
CA GLU A 40 5.53 -18.57 14.79
C GLU A 40 4.73 -19.31 15.88
N ILE A 41 4.00 -20.37 15.50
CA ILE A 41 3.32 -21.25 16.47
C ILE A 41 4.36 -21.90 17.38
N ARG A 42 5.40 -22.50 16.81
CA ARG A 42 6.51 -23.10 17.57
C ARG A 42 7.23 -22.06 18.45
N LEU A 43 7.33 -20.81 18.02
CA LEU A 43 7.94 -19.74 18.82
C LEU A 43 7.11 -19.43 20.06
N ARG A 44 5.78 -19.36 19.92
CA ARG A 44 4.86 -19.18 21.06
C ARG A 44 4.93 -20.36 22.04
N GLU A 45 5.06 -21.58 21.53
CA GLU A 45 5.27 -22.77 22.36
C GLU A 45 6.62 -22.72 23.10
N ALA A 46 7.68 -22.28 22.42
CA ALA A 46 9.00 -22.09 23.04
C ALA A 46 8.99 -20.98 24.10
N ASP A 47 8.28 -19.87 23.87
CA ASP A 47 8.05 -18.81 24.86
C ASP A 47 7.32 -19.35 26.09
N ALA A 48 6.26 -20.14 25.89
CA ALA A 48 5.54 -20.78 26.97
C ALA A 48 6.46 -21.74 27.77
N ALA A 49 7.31 -22.51 27.09
CA ALA A 49 8.27 -23.40 27.72
C ALA A 49 9.35 -22.65 28.53
N VAL A 50 9.85 -21.51 28.01
CA VAL A 50 10.79 -20.65 28.74
C VAL A 50 10.13 -20.05 29.98
N ASN A 51 8.89 -19.57 29.88
CA ASN A 51 8.14 -19.03 31.01
C ASN A 51 7.85 -20.09 32.07
N ALA A 52 7.49 -21.31 31.66
CA ALA A 52 7.32 -22.45 32.56
C ALA A 52 8.64 -22.83 33.24
N ALA A 53 9.75 -22.84 32.50
CA ALA A 53 11.08 -23.10 33.04
C ALA A 53 11.52 -22.02 34.05
N LEU A 54 11.23 -20.74 33.78
CA LEU A 54 11.47 -19.62 34.70
C LEU A 54 10.64 -19.74 35.98
N GLY A 55 9.35 -20.09 35.87
CA GLY A 55 8.48 -20.30 37.03
C GLY A 55 8.90 -21.50 37.89
N ASN A 56 9.42 -22.57 37.27
CA ASN A 56 9.97 -23.72 37.97
C ASN A 56 11.37 -23.45 38.55
N ALA A 57 12.16 -22.57 37.91
CA ALA A 57 13.47 -22.17 38.38
C ALA A 57 13.42 -21.41 39.72
N GLN A 58 12.33 -20.67 39.96
CA GLN A 58 12.07 -20.02 41.25
C GLN A 58 11.81 -21.02 42.39
N ARG A 59 11.59 -22.32 42.08
CA ARG A 59 11.20 -23.37 43.05
C ARG A 59 12.25 -24.48 43.22
N ARG A 60 13.39 -24.44 42.52
CA ARG A 60 14.42 -25.49 42.53
C ARG A 60 15.82 -24.94 42.81
N GLU A 61 16.67 -25.73 43.47
CA GLU A 61 18.05 -25.37 43.83
C GLU A 61 19.02 -25.33 42.64
N ASP A 62 18.74 -26.05 41.54
CA ASP A 62 19.61 -26.03 40.33
C ASP A 62 18.80 -25.97 39.01
N PRO A 63 18.40 -24.75 38.58
CA PRO A 63 17.57 -24.55 37.40
C PRO A 63 18.34 -24.38 36.08
N GLY A 64 19.67 -24.33 36.13
CA GLY A 64 20.53 -23.96 35.00
C GLY A 64 20.27 -24.76 33.71
N PRO A 65 20.29 -26.11 33.74
CA PRO A 65 20.23 -26.93 32.53
C PRO A 65 18.89 -26.85 31.78
N ALA A 66 17.77 -26.87 32.50
CA ALA A 66 16.43 -26.86 31.90
C ALA A 66 16.08 -25.49 31.30
N LEU A 67 16.48 -24.40 31.99
CA LEU A 67 16.29 -23.04 31.49
C LEU A 67 17.17 -22.76 30.27
N GLU A 68 18.40 -23.26 30.28
CA GLU A 68 19.34 -23.12 29.16
C GLU A 68 18.86 -23.90 27.93
N GLN A 69 18.34 -25.12 28.12
CA GLN A 69 17.73 -25.90 27.05
C GLN A 69 16.52 -25.17 26.44
N ALA A 70 15.60 -24.66 27.27
CA ALA A 70 14.44 -23.89 26.79
C ALA A 70 14.85 -22.61 26.03
N ARG A 71 15.84 -21.87 26.54
CA ARG A 71 16.40 -20.68 25.87
C ARG A 71 17.08 -21.01 24.54
N SER A 72 17.78 -22.14 24.47
CA SER A 72 18.44 -22.60 23.23
C SER A 72 17.40 -22.94 22.15
N ALA A 73 16.33 -23.65 22.51
CA ALA A 73 15.23 -23.98 21.62
C ALA A 73 14.50 -22.71 21.14
N HIS A 74 14.22 -21.78 22.05
CA HIS A 74 13.64 -20.47 21.71
C HIS A 74 14.53 -19.70 20.71
N ARG A 75 15.85 -19.62 20.95
CA ARG A 75 16.77 -18.93 20.02
C ARG A 75 16.81 -19.58 18.65
N ALA A 76 16.75 -20.91 18.56
CA ALA A 76 16.72 -21.64 17.31
C ALA A 76 15.44 -21.31 16.51
N VAL A 77 14.27 -21.40 17.15
CA VAL A 77 13.00 -21.08 16.49
C VAL A 77 12.90 -19.59 16.11
N ALA A 78 13.39 -18.69 16.98
CA ALA A 78 13.45 -17.26 16.66
C ALA A 78 14.42 -16.93 15.50
N ALA A 79 15.44 -17.76 15.27
CA ALA A 79 16.29 -17.64 14.08
C ALA A 79 15.56 -18.12 12.82
N GLU A 80 14.81 -19.22 12.89
CA GLU A 80 13.97 -19.71 11.79
C GLU A 80 12.89 -18.70 11.38
N VAL A 81 12.17 -18.11 12.35
CA VAL A 81 11.15 -17.07 12.08
C VAL A 81 11.78 -15.88 11.36
N ARG A 82 12.95 -15.42 11.81
CA ARG A 82 13.67 -14.33 11.14
C ARG A 82 14.07 -14.70 9.71
N GLN A 83 14.59 -15.91 9.51
CA GLN A 83 14.98 -16.39 8.19
C GLN A 83 13.78 -16.48 7.23
N TYR A 84 12.67 -17.07 7.66
CA TYR A 84 11.46 -17.17 6.83
C TYR A 84 10.84 -15.80 6.57
N SER A 85 10.83 -14.89 7.54
CA SER A 85 10.34 -13.53 7.34
C SER A 85 11.16 -12.78 6.28
N ALA A 86 12.49 -12.88 6.33
CA ALA A 86 13.38 -12.25 5.35
C ALA A 86 13.23 -12.89 3.96
N THR A 87 13.10 -14.22 3.90
CA THR A 87 12.90 -14.94 2.63
C THR A 87 11.54 -14.58 2.00
N LEU A 88 10.50 -14.45 2.82
CA LEU A 88 9.17 -14.04 2.36
C LEU A 88 9.17 -12.60 1.85
N GLU A 89 9.88 -11.69 2.52
CA GLU A 89 10.03 -10.30 2.06
C GLU A 89 10.76 -10.25 0.71
N ASP A 90 11.83 -11.04 0.52
CA ASP A 90 12.56 -11.12 -0.74
C ASP A 90 11.70 -11.71 -1.87
N LEU A 91 10.96 -12.80 -1.61
CA LEU A 91 10.04 -13.40 -2.60
C LEU A 91 8.90 -12.45 -2.97
N ARG A 92 8.37 -11.68 -2.01
CA ARG A 92 7.36 -10.64 -2.28
C ARG A 92 7.94 -9.52 -3.15
N SER A 93 9.16 -9.09 -2.90
CA SER A 93 9.89 -8.12 -3.74
C SER A 93 10.14 -8.65 -5.16
N GLN A 94 10.54 -9.93 -5.30
CA GLN A 94 10.70 -10.59 -6.60
C GLN A 94 9.38 -10.70 -7.36
N CYS A 95 8.29 -11.11 -6.70
CA CYS A 95 6.96 -11.12 -7.30
C CYS A 95 6.54 -9.72 -7.79
N GLN A 96 6.82 -8.68 -6.99
CA GLN A 96 6.53 -7.30 -7.39
C GLN A 96 7.35 -6.88 -8.62
N THR A 97 8.63 -7.24 -8.67
CA THR A 97 9.50 -6.96 -9.81
C THR A 97 9.02 -7.67 -11.07
N LEU A 98 8.69 -8.97 -10.96
CA LEU A 98 8.16 -9.76 -12.08
C LEU A 98 6.80 -9.24 -12.55
N ARG A 99 5.93 -8.78 -11.64
CA ARG A 99 4.67 -8.10 -11.98
C ARG A 99 4.92 -6.80 -12.74
N LEU A 100 5.91 -6.00 -12.33
CA LEU A 100 6.33 -4.79 -13.04
C LEU A 100 6.88 -5.10 -14.43
N GLU A 101 7.69 -6.15 -14.58
CA GLU A 101 8.25 -6.58 -15.87
C GLU A 101 7.15 -7.11 -16.81
N LEU A 102 6.25 -7.96 -16.31
CA LEU A 102 5.05 -8.41 -17.03
C LEU A 102 4.17 -7.24 -17.42
N HIS A 103 4.01 -6.27 -16.52
CA HIS A 103 3.27 -5.05 -16.78
C HIS A 103 3.92 -4.29 -17.95
N THR A 104 5.25 -4.10 -17.95
CA THR A 104 5.93 -3.43 -19.08
C THR A 104 5.78 -4.15 -20.42
N LEU A 105 5.54 -5.46 -20.43
CA LEU A 105 5.37 -6.27 -21.64
C LEU A 105 3.90 -6.43 -22.08
N GLY A 106 2.94 -6.40 -21.14
CA GLY A 106 1.54 -6.77 -21.35
C GLY A 106 0.57 -5.63 -21.71
N GLY A 107 1.03 -4.39 -21.85
CA GLY A 107 0.20 -3.24 -22.26
C GLY A 107 -0.63 -2.57 -21.15
N GLY A 108 -0.70 -3.13 -19.94
CA GLY A 108 -1.27 -2.48 -18.76
C GLY A 108 -2.75 -2.66 -18.64
N ASP A 109 -3.13 -3.53 -17.71
CA ASP A 109 -4.52 -3.79 -17.39
C ASP A 109 -5.02 -2.82 -16.32
N ILE A 110 -6.25 -2.36 -16.48
CA ILE A 110 -6.93 -1.52 -15.48
C ILE A 110 -7.19 -2.30 -14.18
N GLU A 111 -7.38 -3.63 -14.25
CA GLU A 111 -7.55 -4.46 -13.06
C GLU A 111 -6.32 -4.39 -12.13
N GLN A 112 -5.12 -4.31 -12.70
CA GLN A 112 -3.87 -4.21 -11.94
C GLN A 112 -3.69 -2.83 -11.29
N VAL A 113 -4.15 -1.76 -11.95
CA VAL A 113 -4.22 -0.42 -11.34
C VAL A 113 -5.17 -0.43 -10.13
N LEU A 114 -6.31 -1.12 -10.26
CA LEU A 114 -7.29 -1.27 -9.19
C LEU A 114 -6.75 -2.14 -8.04
N GLU A 115 -6.01 -3.21 -8.32
CA GLU A 115 -5.33 -4.02 -7.30
C GLU A 115 -4.31 -3.18 -6.51
N ALA A 116 -3.43 -2.46 -7.21
CA ALA A 116 -2.43 -1.59 -6.57
C ALA A 116 -3.08 -0.46 -5.73
N GLN A 117 -4.22 0.07 -6.17
CA GLN A 117 -5.03 1.01 -5.39
C GLN A 117 -5.59 0.36 -4.13
N ARG A 118 -6.18 -0.84 -4.22
CA ARG A 118 -6.74 -1.58 -3.08
C ARG A 118 -5.67 -1.94 -2.05
N ASP A 119 -4.48 -2.33 -2.51
CA ASP A 119 -3.36 -2.68 -1.65
C ASP A 119 -2.82 -1.47 -0.88
N ALA A 120 -2.72 -0.30 -1.53
CA ALA A 120 -2.35 0.95 -0.87
C ALA A 120 -3.42 1.39 0.14
N ASP A 121 -4.70 1.32 -0.23
CA ASP A 121 -5.81 1.68 0.66
C ASP A 121 -5.89 0.75 1.88
N THR A 122 -5.63 -0.54 1.71
CA THR A 122 -5.61 -1.52 2.81
C THR A 122 -4.45 -1.24 3.77
N ALA A 123 -3.25 -0.93 3.26
CA ALA A 123 -2.13 -0.53 4.10
C ALA A 123 -2.41 0.77 4.87
N LYS A 124 -3.04 1.76 4.21
CA LYS A 124 -3.49 3.01 4.85
C LYS A 124 -4.47 2.75 5.98
N GLN A 125 -5.47 1.91 5.75
CA GLN A 125 -6.46 1.54 6.77
C GLN A 125 -5.81 0.79 7.94
N GLY A 126 -4.82 -0.07 7.68
CA GLY A 126 -4.03 -0.74 8.71
C GLY A 126 -3.31 0.25 9.62
N ALA A 127 -2.64 1.26 9.04
CA ALA A 127 -1.96 2.32 9.79
C ALA A 127 -2.94 3.16 10.64
N GLU A 128 -4.10 3.54 10.08
CA GLU A 128 -5.11 4.29 10.83
C GLU A 128 -5.73 3.47 11.97
N ARG A 129 -5.94 2.16 11.80
CA ARG A 129 -6.39 1.26 12.90
C ARG A 129 -5.37 1.22 14.04
N LEU A 130 -4.08 1.09 13.73
CA LEU A 130 -3.01 1.11 14.74
C LEU A 130 -2.95 2.45 15.49
N LYS A 131 -3.10 3.57 14.76
CA LYS A 131 -3.17 4.91 15.35
C LYS A 131 -4.36 5.06 16.31
N GLY A 132 -5.53 4.53 15.95
CA GLY A 132 -6.69 4.46 16.84
C GLY A 132 -6.41 3.66 18.12
N LEU A 133 -5.84 2.46 17.99
CA LEU A 133 -5.49 1.61 19.14
C LEU A 133 -4.49 2.28 20.09
N ILE A 134 -3.49 3.00 19.54
CA ILE A 134 -2.54 3.78 20.34
C ILE A 134 -3.28 4.89 21.10
N ALA A 135 -4.19 5.61 20.44
CA ALA A 135 -4.98 6.65 21.08
C ALA A 135 -5.83 6.09 22.24
N ASP A 136 -6.47 4.93 22.05
CA ASP A 136 -7.25 4.26 23.09
C ASP A 136 -6.38 3.86 24.29
N HIS A 137 -5.17 3.35 24.06
CA HIS A 137 -4.26 2.96 25.14
C HIS A 137 -3.68 4.18 25.87
N ARG A 138 -3.41 5.27 25.16
CA ARG A 138 -3.04 6.55 25.77
C ARG A 138 -4.18 7.14 26.60
N ALA A 139 -5.43 7.00 26.16
CA ALA A 139 -6.59 7.42 26.94
C ALA A 139 -6.71 6.60 28.25
N LYS A 140 -6.52 5.28 28.18
CA LYS A 140 -6.46 4.42 29.39
C LYS A 140 -5.34 4.82 30.34
N LEU A 141 -4.16 5.11 29.80
CA LEU A 141 -2.99 5.56 30.58
C LEU A 141 -3.29 6.84 31.36
N ASN A 142 -3.97 7.80 30.73
CA ASN A 142 -4.36 9.07 31.36
C ASN A 142 -5.51 8.92 32.35
N GLY A 143 -6.31 7.86 32.25
CA GLY A 143 -7.43 7.55 33.14
C GLY A 143 -7.04 6.74 34.39
N LEU A 144 -5.76 6.39 34.57
CA LEU A 144 -5.31 5.68 35.76
C LEU A 144 -5.43 6.57 37.02
N PRO A 145 -5.93 6.04 38.15
CA PRO A 145 -6.09 6.82 39.36
C PRO A 145 -4.71 7.25 39.89
N MET A 146 -4.44 8.56 39.88
CA MET A 146 -3.36 9.13 40.67
C MET A 146 -3.92 9.43 42.06
N GLN A 147 -3.55 8.60 43.04
CA GLN A 147 -3.79 8.94 44.43
C GLN A 147 -2.63 9.77 44.97
N ASP A 148 -2.95 10.84 45.67
CA ASP A 148 -1.97 11.73 46.30
C ASP A 148 -1.54 11.13 47.65
N LEU A 149 -0.58 10.22 47.61
CA LEU A 149 0.04 9.63 48.80
C LEU A 149 0.67 10.71 49.69
N GLU A 150 1.15 11.81 49.13
CA GLU A 150 1.76 12.90 49.88
C GLU A 150 0.73 13.61 50.76
N ALA A 151 -0.49 13.82 50.26
CA ALA A 151 -1.59 14.35 51.05
C ALA A 151 -1.94 13.44 52.25
N ILE A 152 -1.99 12.11 52.04
CA ILE A 152 -2.29 11.14 53.11
C ILE A 152 -1.16 11.07 54.14
N GLU A 153 0.11 11.12 53.72
CA GLU A 153 1.27 11.15 54.62
C GLU A 153 1.33 12.47 55.43
N ASN A 154 0.97 13.60 54.81
CA ASN A 154 0.85 14.88 55.50
C ASN A 154 -0.29 14.87 56.54
N GLU A 155 -1.42 14.23 56.22
CA GLU A 155 -2.53 14.05 57.15
C GLU A 155 -2.12 13.13 58.32
N ARG A 156 -1.35 12.07 58.05
CA ARG A 156 -0.77 11.19 59.07
C ARG A 156 0.15 11.94 60.03
N ALA A 157 1.05 12.77 59.52
CA ALA A 157 1.96 13.56 60.34
C ALA A 157 1.20 14.52 61.28
N ARG A 158 0.08 15.10 60.81
CA ARG A 158 -0.79 15.96 61.61
C ARG A 158 -1.52 15.19 62.71
N VAL A 159 -2.08 14.01 62.40
CA VAL A 159 -2.75 13.17 63.41
C VAL A 159 -1.77 12.71 64.48
N LEU A 160 -0.54 12.31 64.11
CA LEU A 160 0.50 11.95 65.07
C LEU A 160 0.89 13.13 65.99
N ALA A 161 0.97 14.35 65.46
CA ALA A 161 1.22 15.55 66.25
C ALA A 161 0.05 15.87 67.20
N ALA A 162 -1.20 15.73 66.74
CA ALA A 162 -2.40 15.93 67.55
C ALA A 162 -2.54 14.87 68.66
N MET A 163 -2.18 13.61 68.39
CA MET A 163 -2.12 12.55 69.41
C MET A 163 -1.12 12.87 70.52
N ALA A 164 0.06 13.43 70.17
CA ALA A 164 1.05 13.86 71.16
C ALA A 164 0.53 15.00 72.07
N LEU A 165 -0.44 15.78 71.60
CA LEU A 165 -1.13 16.82 72.36
C LEU A 165 -2.39 16.32 73.09
N GLY A 166 -2.78 15.06 72.89
CA GLY A 166 -4.01 14.48 73.46
C GLY A 166 -5.31 14.89 72.75
N GLU A 167 -5.19 15.49 71.56
CA GLU A 167 -6.32 16.05 70.78
C GLU A 167 -6.89 15.07 69.74
N ALA A 168 -6.20 13.95 69.49
CA ALA A 168 -6.62 12.89 68.56
C ALA A 168 -6.49 11.50 69.20
N THR A 169 -7.25 10.53 68.68
CA THR A 169 -7.32 9.18 69.24
C THR A 169 -6.55 8.16 68.41
N GLN A 170 -6.29 6.98 69.00
CA GLN A 170 -5.69 5.84 68.28
C GLN A 170 -6.61 5.35 67.14
N GLU A 171 -7.93 5.43 67.30
CA GLU A 171 -8.91 4.99 66.31
C GLU A 171 -8.88 5.87 65.04
N ASP A 172 -8.59 7.18 65.19
CA ASP A 172 -8.36 8.11 64.08
C ASP A 172 -7.10 7.73 63.28
N LEU A 173 -6.02 7.35 63.98
CA LEU A 173 -4.78 6.89 63.35
C LEU A 173 -4.99 5.57 62.61
N ASP A 174 -5.68 4.60 63.22
CA ASP A 174 -5.93 3.28 62.62
C ASP A 174 -6.76 3.41 61.32
N THR A 175 -7.77 4.28 61.32
CA THR A 175 -8.58 4.57 60.13
C THR A 175 -7.75 5.19 59.01
N LEU A 176 -6.83 6.10 59.35
CA LEU A 176 -5.95 6.75 58.40
C LEU A 176 -4.87 5.80 57.86
N GLU A 177 -4.37 4.88 58.69
CA GLU A 177 -3.44 3.83 58.26
C GLU A 177 -4.09 2.81 57.32
N GLN A 178 -5.37 2.46 57.52
CA GLN A 178 -6.13 1.64 56.56
C GLN A 178 -6.29 2.35 55.21
N ARG A 179 -6.65 3.64 55.20
CA ARG A 179 -6.75 4.45 53.97
C ARG A 179 -5.41 4.55 53.25
N ARG A 180 -4.32 4.74 54.01
CA ARG A 180 -2.95 4.77 53.49
C ARG A 180 -2.57 3.44 52.84
N GLN A 181 -2.83 2.31 53.50
CA GLN A 181 -2.51 1.00 52.95
C GLN A 181 -3.27 0.73 51.65
N ALA A 182 -4.58 1.04 51.62
CA ALA A 182 -5.38 0.96 50.40
C ALA A 182 -4.83 1.88 49.29
N ALA A 183 -4.34 3.07 49.64
CA ALA A 183 -3.74 3.99 48.69
C ALA A 183 -2.43 3.48 48.10
N ILE A 184 -1.56 2.89 48.93
CA ILE A 184 -0.31 2.26 48.48
C ILE A 184 -0.61 1.14 47.49
N GLU A 185 -1.60 0.28 47.78
CA GLU A 185 -2.00 -0.83 46.91
C GLU A 185 -2.54 -0.32 45.56
N VAL A 186 -3.40 0.71 45.57
CA VAL A 186 -3.92 1.31 44.35
C VAL A 186 -2.82 1.98 43.52
N VAL A 187 -1.88 2.68 44.17
CA VAL A 187 -0.75 3.31 43.47
C VAL A 187 0.17 2.26 42.87
N ALA A 188 0.50 1.20 43.60
CA ALA A 188 1.34 0.10 43.11
C ALA A 188 0.67 -0.64 41.93
N ALA A 189 -0.63 -0.89 42.02
CA ALA A 189 -1.39 -1.49 40.92
C ALA A 189 -1.44 -0.55 39.69
N SER A 190 -1.64 0.75 39.92
CA SER A 190 -1.69 1.76 38.86
C SER A 190 -0.33 1.99 38.22
N SER A 191 0.78 1.92 38.96
CA SER A 191 2.13 2.02 38.41
C SER A 191 2.48 0.80 37.56
N ALA A 192 2.13 -0.40 38.02
CA ALA A 192 2.33 -1.63 37.24
C ALA A 192 1.52 -1.61 35.93
N GLU A 193 0.25 -1.19 35.98
CA GLU A 193 -0.59 -1.06 34.79
C GLU A 193 -0.09 0.07 33.87
N ARG A 194 0.42 1.18 34.43
CA ARG A 194 1.05 2.27 33.67
C ARG A 194 2.26 1.77 32.88
N GLU A 195 3.16 1.04 33.52
CA GLU A 195 4.34 0.44 32.86
C GLU A 195 3.94 -0.53 31.76
N ARG A 196 2.94 -1.38 32.03
CA ARG A 196 2.39 -2.30 31.03
C ARG A 196 1.82 -1.56 29.83
N LEU A 197 0.99 -0.55 30.04
CA LEU A 197 0.38 0.25 28.98
C LEU A 197 1.44 1.00 28.16
N LEU A 198 2.45 1.59 28.80
CA LEU A 198 3.56 2.25 28.11
C LEU A 198 4.35 1.29 27.22
N SER A 199 4.61 0.07 27.69
CA SER A 199 5.25 -0.97 26.89
C SER A 199 4.42 -1.35 25.67
N VAL A 200 3.11 -1.55 25.84
CA VAL A 200 2.19 -1.85 24.73
C VAL A 200 2.14 -0.70 23.73
N ILE A 201 2.01 0.55 24.20
CA ILE A 201 2.00 1.75 23.35
C ILE A 201 3.27 1.80 22.50
N ARG A 202 4.45 1.61 23.10
CA ARG A 202 5.73 1.62 22.38
C ARG A 202 5.80 0.52 21.31
N GLY A 203 5.30 -0.68 21.61
CA GLY A 203 5.21 -1.77 20.64
C GLY A 203 4.25 -1.46 19.48
N LEU A 204 3.13 -0.81 19.75
CA LEU A 204 2.18 -0.37 18.73
C LEU A 204 2.74 0.79 17.88
N GLU A 205 3.48 1.72 18.47
CA GLU A 205 4.14 2.81 17.77
C GLU A 205 5.18 2.30 16.76
N LEU A 206 5.99 1.31 17.15
CA LEU A 206 6.93 0.66 16.24
C LEU A 206 6.21 0.02 15.04
N ARG A 207 5.13 -0.72 15.29
CA ARG A 207 4.29 -1.30 14.22
C ARG A 207 3.61 -0.25 13.35
N LEU A 208 3.24 0.90 13.92
CA LEU A 208 2.65 2.01 13.17
C LEU A 208 3.68 2.59 12.18
N ASP A 209 4.94 2.72 12.60
CA ASP A 209 5.99 3.23 11.72
C ASP A 209 6.32 2.25 10.59
N GLU A 210 6.35 0.94 10.87
CA GLU A 210 6.46 -0.11 9.85
C GLU A 210 5.28 -0.06 8.86
N ALA A 211 4.04 0.09 9.36
CA ALA A 211 2.85 0.17 8.52
C ALA A 211 2.81 1.44 7.65
N LYS A 212 3.32 2.58 8.16
CA LYS A 212 3.47 3.81 7.35
C LYS A 212 4.49 3.61 6.24
N ALA A 213 5.64 3.02 6.54
CA ALA A 213 6.67 2.72 5.54
C ALA A 213 6.15 1.76 4.46
N GLU A 214 5.36 0.76 4.84
CA GLU A 214 4.69 -0.14 3.90
C GLU A 214 3.66 0.60 3.03
N HIS A 215 2.84 1.48 3.61
CA HIS A 215 1.91 2.32 2.85
C HIS A 215 2.63 3.21 1.84
N GLU A 216 3.74 3.84 2.23
CA GLU A 216 4.54 4.67 1.31
C GLU A 216 5.12 3.85 0.15
N ARG A 217 5.64 2.64 0.43
CA ARG A 217 6.12 1.70 -0.60
C ARG A 217 5.00 1.34 -1.59
N ARG A 218 3.83 0.97 -1.09
CA ARG A 218 2.66 0.62 -1.94
C ARG A 218 2.13 1.81 -2.73
N GLU A 219 2.12 3.00 -2.14
CA GLU A 219 1.71 4.22 -2.82
C GLU A 219 2.67 4.60 -3.96
N GLN A 220 3.98 4.42 -3.76
CA GLN A 220 4.96 4.60 -4.83
C GLN A 220 4.74 3.60 -5.97
N MET A 221 4.49 2.33 -5.64
CA MET A 221 4.17 1.29 -6.62
C MET A 221 2.90 1.65 -7.41
N ARG A 222 1.83 2.06 -6.72
CA ARG A 222 0.56 2.49 -7.33
C ARG A 222 0.78 3.60 -8.36
N ARG A 223 1.62 4.59 -8.04
CA ARG A 223 1.96 5.69 -8.96
C ARG A 223 2.71 5.21 -10.19
N GLN A 224 3.63 4.26 -10.05
CA GLN A 224 4.36 3.68 -11.17
C GLN A 224 3.43 2.90 -12.11
N VAL A 225 2.58 2.05 -11.54
CA VAL A 225 1.59 1.26 -12.27
C VAL A 225 0.64 2.18 -13.04
N LEU A 226 0.05 3.17 -12.35
CA LEU A 226 -0.84 4.16 -12.97
C LEU A 226 -0.13 4.98 -14.06
N GLY A 227 1.08 5.48 -13.78
CA GLY A 227 1.82 6.33 -14.72
C GLY A 227 2.13 5.59 -16.02
N TRP A 228 2.45 4.30 -15.95
CA TRP A 228 2.71 3.51 -17.13
C TRP A 228 1.43 3.07 -17.86
N TYR A 229 0.35 2.74 -17.14
CA TYR A 229 -0.98 2.51 -17.74
C TYR A 229 -1.43 3.71 -18.58
N LEU A 230 -1.34 4.92 -18.00
CA LEU A 230 -1.69 6.16 -18.70
C LEU A 230 -0.81 6.36 -19.94
N LYS A 231 0.50 6.10 -19.83
CA LYS A 231 1.42 6.19 -20.97
C LYS A 231 1.02 5.26 -22.13
N GLN A 232 0.68 4.00 -21.84
CA GLN A 232 0.22 3.05 -22.86
C GLN A 232 -1.10 3.48 -23.50
N ARG A 233 -2.08 3.85 -22.68
CA ARG A 233 -3.37 4.37 -23.18
C ARG A 233 -3.21 5.59 -24.07
N MET A 234 -2.29 6.49 -23.74
CA MET A 234 -1.96 7.64 -24.59
C MET A 234 -1.32 7.20 -25.91
N GLN A 235 -0.37 6.25 -25.88
CA GLN A 235 0.27 5.73 -27.10
C GLN A 235 -0.73 5.04 -28.03
N ASP A 236 -1.63 4.22 -27.49
CA ASP A 236 -2.67 3.56 -28.27
C ASP A 236 -3.67 4.57 -28.84
N SER A 237 -4.08 5.55 -28.04
CA SER A 237 -4.94 6.64 -28.53
C SER A 237 -4.27 7.40 -29.68
N VAL A 238 -2.97 7.71 -29.59
CA VAL A 238 -2.21 8.36 -30.67
C VAL A 238 -2.18 7.49 -31.92
N LYS A 239 -1.97 6.18 -31.80
CA LYS A 239 -2.02 5.25 -32.94
C LYS A 239 -3.40 5.21 -33.58
N ASP A 240 -4.46 5.16 -32.77
CA ASP A 240 -5.84 5.16 -33.25
C ASP A 240 -6.15 6.44 -34.02
N TYR A 241 -5.79 7.61 -33.48
CA TYR A 241 -5.93 8.88 -34.19
C TYR A 241 -5.10 8.93 -35.48
N ALA A 242 -3.87 8.41 -35.48
CA ALA A 242 -3.05 8.34 -36.68
C ALA A 242 -3.68 7.44 -37.76
N ASN A 243 -4.28 6.31 -37.35
CA ASN A 243 -4.99 5.40 -38.25
C ASN A 243 -6.26 6.03 -38.82
N VAL A 244 -7.05 6.72 -37.98
CA VAL A 244 -8.24 7.47 -38.43
C VAL A 244 -7.84 8.60 -39.38
N ALA A 245 -6.77 9.35 -39.08
CA ALA A 245 -6.27 10.40 -39.96
C ALA A 245 -5.82 9.83 -41.32
N LYS A 246 -5.16 8.67 -41.33
CA LYS A 246 -4.76 7.97 -42.55
C LYS A 246 -5.97 7.54 -43.38
N ASP A 247 -6.97 6.92 -42.77
CA ASP A 247 -8.21 6.50 -43.44
C ASP A 247 -8.99 7.69 -44.01
N LEU A 248 -9.06 8.80 -43.26
CA LEU A 248 -9.66 10.05 -43.74
C LEU A 248 -8.89 10.63 -44.93
N LEU A 249 -7.56 10.63 -44.90
CA LEU A 249 -6.75 11.09 -46.03
C LEU A 249 -6.93 10.21 -47.28
N GLU A 250 -7.02 8.88 -47.11
CA GLU A 250 -7.32 7.95 -48.21
C GLU A 250 -8.71 8.22 -48.80
N LYS A 251 -9.73 8.36 -47.96
CA LYS A 251 -11.10 8.71 -48.39
C LYS A 251 -11.17 10.08 -49.07
N LEU A 252 -10.46 11.07 -48.58
CA LEU A 252 -10.41 12.40 -49.18
C LEU A 252 -9.68 12.36 -50.53
N GLY A 253 -8.63 11.55 -50.67
CA GLY A 253 -7.98 11.27 -51.95
C GLY A 253 -8.93 10.64 -52.97
N ILE A 254 -9.79 9.70 -52.53
CA ILE A 254 -10.84 9.10 -53.37
C ILE A 254 -11.88 10.15 -53.79
N VAL A 255 -12.35 10.99 -52.87
CA VAL A 255 -13.33 12.06 -53.16
C VAL A 255 -12.76 13.09 -54.14
N VAL A 256 -11.51 13.52 -53.94
CA VAL A 256 -10.83 14.42 -54.89
C VAL A 256 -10.64 13.76 -56.25
N GLY A 257 -10.30 12.46 -56.27
CA GLY A 257 -10.23 11.66 -57.50
C GLY A 257 -11.56 11.60 -58.25
N TYR A 258 -12.68 11.39 -57.55
CA TYR A 258 -14.02 11.42 -58.13
C TYR A 258 -14.43 12.81 -58.61
N SER A 259 -14.10 13.88 -57.87
CA SER A 259 -14.41 15.25 -58.32
C SER A 259 -13.75 15.59 -59.66
N ARG A 260 -12.50 15.14 -59.88
CA ARG A 260 -11.79 15.32 -61.15
C ARG A 260 -12.38 14.48 -62.29
N LEU A 261 -12.93 13.30 -61.97
CA LEU A 261 -13.66 12.47 -62.92
C LEU A 261 -14.98 13.13 -63.32
N VAL A 262 -15.72 13.71 -62.37
CA VAL A 262 -16.96 14.46 -62.63
C VAL A 262 -16.69 15.73 -63.44
N ASP A 263 -15.62 16.47 -63.16
CA ASP A 263 -15.20 17.63 -63.97
C ASP A 263 -14.83 17.27 -65.42
N SER A 264 -14.63 15.98 -65.72
CA SER A 264 -14.22 15.45 -67.03
C SER A 264 -15.31 14.69 -67.80
N ILE A 265 -16.53 14.58 -67.26
CA ILE A 265 -17.64 13.81 -67.84
C ILE A 265 -18.85 14.73 -68.09
N ASP A 266 -19.49 14.58 -69.25
CA ASP A 266 -20.69 15.32 -69.68
C ASP A 266 -21.82 15.31 -68.63
N PRO A 267 -22.60 16.40 -68.46
CA PRO A 267 -23.53 16.61 -67.34
C PRO A 267 -24.59 15.52 -67.14
N ASP A 268 -24.99 14.82 -68.21
CA ASP A 268 -26.07 13.82 -68.16
C ASP A 268 -25.66 12.52 -67.42
N SER A 269 -24.37 12.25 -67.26
CA SER A 269 -23.89 11.04 -66.54
C SER A 269 -23.78 11.24 -65.02
N ALA A 270 -23.82 12.48 -64.52
CA ALA A 270 -23.72 12.80 -63.09
C ALA A 270 -25.01 12.48 -62.31
N MET A 271 -26.17 12.40 -62.99
CA MET A 271 -27.46 12.13 -62.34
C MET A 271 -27.64 10.68 -61.86
N ILE A 272 -26.96 9.71 -62.48
CA ILE A 272 -27.13 8.28 -62.12
C ILE A 272 -26.36 7.93 -60.84
N GLY A 273 -25.24 8.60 -60.58
CA GLY A 273 -24.41 8.33 -59.39
C GLY A 273 -25.01 8.79 -58.06
N ASN A 274 -25.77 9.89 -58.05
CA ASN A 274 -26.25 10.54 -56.83
C ASN A 274 -27.46 9.88 -56.16
N ALA A 275 -28.17 8.98 -56.86
CA ALA A 275 -29.34 8.30 -56.29
C ALA A 275 -28.99 7.02 -55.52
N GLU A 276 -27.90 6.32 -55.89
CA GLU A 276 -27.50 5.06 -55.25
C GLU A 276 -26.46 5.21 -54.13
N THR A 277 -25.80 6.35 -54.02
CA THR A 277 -24.75 6.57 -53.01
C THR A 277 -25.24 7.39 -51.80
N GLN A 278 -26.26 6.88 -51.11
CA GLN A 278 -26.43 7.19 -49.68
C GLN A 278 -25.33 6.50 -48.87
N TRP A 279 -24.15 7.15 -48.80
CA TRP A 279 -23.09 6.71 -47.90
C TRP A 279 -23.48 7.06 -46.47
N ASN A 280 -23.99 6.06 -45.75
CA ASN A 280 -24.06 6.09 -44.30
C ASN A 280 -22.61 6.06 -43.75
N LEU A 281 -22.01 7.25 -43.63
CA LEU A 281 -20.86 7.49 -42.75
C LEU A 281 -21.35 7.34 -41.30
N GLN A 282 -21.52 6.09 -40.86
CA GLN A 282 -21.46 5.81 -39.42
C GLN A 282 -20.01 6.06 -39.00
N LEU A 283 -19.75 7.30 -38.58
CA LEU A 283 -18.62 7.56 -37.71
C LEU A 283 -18.72 6.53 -36.57
N PRO A 284 -17.66 5.77 -36.26
CA PRO A 284 -17.65 4.99 -35.03
C PRO A 284 -18.02 5.97 -33.91
N PRO A 285 -18.90 5.59 -32.96
CA PRO A 285 -19.32 6.50 -31.91
C PRO A 285 -18.06 7.10 -31.31
N ALA A 286 -17.94 8.43 -31.38
CA ALA A 286 -16.93 9.13 -30.62
C ALA A 286 -17.08 8.57 -29.20
N ARG A 287 -16.05 7.90 -28.69
CA ARG A 287 -16.02 7.46 -27.29
C ARG A 287 -15.99 8.74 -26.45
N ILE A 288 -17.15 9.33 -26.26
CA ILE A 288 -17.41 10.30 -25.21
C ILE A 288 -17.34 9.48 -23.93
N GLY A 289 -16.33 9.75 -23.12
CA GLY A 289 -16.20 9.11 -21.83
C GLY A 289 -14.81 9.15 -21.18
N ASN A 290 -13.94 10.10 -21.50
CA ASN A 290 -12.77 10.40 -20.66
C ASN A 290 -12.76 11.86 -20.18
N ARG A 291 -13.74 12.68 -20.56
CA ARG A 291 -13.83 14.06 -20.07
C ARG A 291 -14.14 14.11 -18.57
N ASP A 292 -15.01 13.20 -18.12
CA ASP A 292 -15.47 13.16 -16.72
C ASP A 292 -14.48 12.43 -15.79
N LEU A 293 -13.53 11.65 -16.32
CA LEU A 293 -12.44 11.03 -15.55
C LEU A 293 -11.24 11.97 -15.34
N VAL A 294 -11.17 13.07 -16.09
CA VAL A 294 -10.03 14.03 -16.08
C VAL A 294 -10.37 15.32 -15.32
N GLU A 295 -11.65 15.59 -15.02
CA GLU A 295 -12.06 16.66 -14.10
C GLU A 295 -11.69 16.30 -12.64
N GLY A 296 -10.40 16.34 -12.33
CA GLY A 296 -9.90 16.16 -10.96
C GLY A 296 -8.41 15.88 -10.84
N LEU A 297 -7.72 15.51 -11.92
CA LEU A 297 -6.31 15.12 -11.87
C LEU A 297 -5.48 15.97 -12.86
N VAL A 298 -4.98 17.08 -12.34
CA VAL A 298 -3.97 17.98 -12.94
C VAL A 298 -4.51 18.91 -14.03
N ASP A 299 -5.29 19.92 -13.62
CA ASP A 299 -5.52 21.13 -14.44
C ASP A 299 -4.39 22.16 -14.22
N ASP A 300 -3.14 21.72 -14.31
CA ASP A 300 -1.98 22.62 -14.22
C ASP A 300 -1.68 23.21 -15.60
N ALA A 301 -1.89 24.52 -15.73
CA ALA A 301 -1.65 25.27 -16.95
C ALA A 301 -0.17 25.21 -17.39
N GLU A 302 0.76 25.04 -16.45
CA GLU A 302 2.18 24.92 -16.75
C GLU A 302 2.52 23.54 -17.32
N TYR A 303 1.91 22.48 -16.77
CA TYR A 303 2.05 21.13 -17.31
C TYR A 303 1.53 21.03 -18.75
N ARG A 304 0.38 21.65 -19.05
CA ARG A 304 -0.15 21.74 -20.43
C ARG A 304 0.81 22.44 -21.38
N LYS A 305 1.36 23.59 -20.98
CA LYS A 305 2.33 24.33 -21.80
C LYS A 305 3.59 23.51 -22.06
N ALA A 306 4.11 22.79 -21.05
CA ALA A 306 5.28 21.95 -21.18
C ALA A 306 5.03 20.74 -22.11
N ALA A 307 3.90 20.04 -21.94
CA ALA A 307 3.52 18.91 -22.77
C ALA A 307 3.28 19.32 -24.23
N SER A 308 2.60 20.45 -24.47
CA SER A 308 2.43 20.99 -25.83
C SER A 308 3.75 21.42 -26.47
N LYS A 309 4.71 21.94 -25.69
CA LYS A 309 6.04 22.30 -26.20
C LYS A 309 6.85 21.05 -26.59
N ALA A 310 6.82 20.01 -25.77
CA ALA A 310 7.51 18.74 -26.05
C ALA A 310 6.91 18.03 -27.28
N LEU A 311 5.58 18.03 -27.40
CA LEU A 311 4.89 17.46 -28.56
C LEU A 311 5.22 18.22 -29.86
N ARG A 312 5.23 19.56 -29.81
CA ARG A 312 5.63 20.39 -30.96
C ARG A 312 7.08 20.16 -31.39
N ALA A 313 7.99 19.99 -30.43
CA ALA A 313 9.40 19.67 -30.72
C ALA A 313 9.55 18.31 -31.41
N SER A 314 8.86 17.28 -30.92
CA SER A 314 8.85 15.93 -31.52
C SER A 314 8.27 15.94 -32.95
N LEU A 315 7.19 16.69 -33.17
CA LEU A 315 6.59 16.84 -34.49
C LEU A 315 7.49 17.61 -35.46
N GLN A 316 8.22 18.63 -34.99
CA GLN A 316 9.24 19.33 -35.78
C GLN A 316 10.43 18.44 -36.16
N GLU A 317 10.92 17.61 -35.24
CA GLU A 317 11.98 16.63 -35.52
C GLU A 317 11.55 15.59 -36.55
N GLN A 318 10.24 15.29 -36.63
CA GLN A 318 9.64 14.42 -37.65
C GLN A 318 9.31 15.15 -38.95
N GLY A 319 9.72 16.42 -39.11
CA GLY A 319 9.50 17.22 -40.31
C GLY A 319 8.09 17.76 -40.49
N VAL A 320 7.23 17.67 -39.47
CA VAL A 320 5.87 18.19 -39.48
C VAL A 320 5.88 19.65 -39.04
N THR A 321 5.70 20.57 -39.99
CA THR A 321 5.53 22.01 -39.69
C THR A 321 4.07 22.31 -39.35
N LEU A 322 3.78 22.58 -38.08
CA LEU A 322 2.50 23.14 -37.65
C LEU A 322 2.49 24.64 -37.91
N SER A 323 1.59 25.13 -38.77
CA SER A 323 1.38 26.57 -38.96
C SER A 323 0.85 27.21 -37.68
N ALA A 324 1.34 28.40 -37.33
CA ALA A 324 1.13 29.08 -36.05
C ALA A 324 -0.33 29.46 -35.69
N ASN A 325 -1.33 29.06 -36.49
CA ASN A 325 -2.75 29.42 -36.31
C ASN A 325 -3.65 28.22 -36.00
N ALA A 326 -3.15 27.20 -35.28
CA ALA A 326 -3.95 26.10 -34.75
C ALA A 326 -3.86 26.03 -33.21
#